data_AF-A0A1I8B609-F1
#
_entry.id   AF-A0A1I8B609-F1
#
_cell.length_a   1.000
_cell.length_b   1.000
_cell.length_c   1.000
_cell.angle_alpha   90.00
_cell.angle_beta   90.00
_cell.angle_gamma   90.00
#
_symmetry.space_group_name_H-M   'P 1'
#
loop_
_entity.id
_entity.type
_entity.pdbx_description
1 polymer ?
#
loop_
_entity_poly.entity_id
_entity_poly.type
_entity_poly.pdbx_seq_one_letter_code
_entity_poly.pdbx_strand_id
1 'polypeptide(L)'
;MAFFLFLLVFTFELFFDKVSCQNTSNTSLQTTRIISSTTTNIVTTKTISTTTTTQTTPQTSSSLPQLQLKIGLLGTNASQFRPVYGFGQSAPAISIAIQRARNEHLIDNVNFTFTWLICDCDQVLAVGYSNKLLLDQDVDVIIGPPCVTSALDAALPPGFYGLPIFLWGATIATLFNDNNIYPTVTNINSNTLCLAQAVEAVLLQFQWFEVSLVYIPDDIRRQVMINYKLVNGLL
;
A
#
# COMPACT_ATOMS: atom_id res chain seq x y z
N MET A 1 -16.74 -40.07 -16.74
CA MET A 1 -16.52 -38.67 -17.17
C MET A 1 -16.41 -37.70 -15.99
N ALA A 2 -17.23 -37.82 -14.93
CA ALA A 2 -17.14 -36.97 -13.73
C ALA A 2 -15.84 -37.11 -12.91
N PHE A 3 -15.22 -38.30 -12.88
CA PHE A 3 -13.98 -38.55 -12.13
C PHE A 3 -12.75 -37.79 -12.69
N PHE A 4 -12.71 -37.55 -14.00
CA PHE A 4 -11.63 -36.83 -14.66
C PHE A 4 -11.71 -35.32 -14.41
N LEU A 5 -12.93 -34.76 -14.32
CA LEU A 5 -13.15 -33.37 -13.93
C LEU A 5 -12.76 -33.13 -12.47
N PHE A 6 -13.04 -34.08 -11.57
CA PHE A 6 -12.68 -33.96 -10.16
C PHE A 6 -11.16 -33.98 -9.95
N LEU A 7 -10.44 -34.80 -10.71
CA LEU A 7 -8.97 -34.87 -10.67
C LEU A 7 -8.32 -33.60 -11.23
N LEU A 8 -8.86 -33.03 -12.31
CA LEU A 8 -8.41 -31.75 -12.86
C LEU A 8 -8.62 -30.59 -11.88
N VAL A 9 -9.77 -30.54 -11.21
CA VAL A 9 -10.07 -29.52 -10.18
C VAL A 9 -9.16 -29.68 -8.97
N PHE A 10 -8.90 -30.91 -8.50
CA PHE A 10 -7.99 -31.16 -7.38
C PHE A 10 -6.53 -30.81 -7.69
N THR A 11 -6.05 -31.07 -8.92
CA THR A 11 -4.73 -30.62 -9.34
C THR A 11 -4.64 -29.11 -9.51
N PHE A 12 -5.76 -28.46 -9.83
CA PHE A 12 -5.82 -27.01 -9.98
C PHE A 12 -5.73 -26.33 -8.61
N GLU A 13 -6.48 -26.79 -7.59
CA GLU A 13 -6.43 -26.19 -6.24
C GLU A 13 -5.08 -26.41 -5.54
N LEU A 14 -4.46 -27.58 -5.68
CA LEU A 14 -3.14 -27.86 -5.10
C LEU A 14 -2.00 -27.02 -5.71
N PHE A 15 -2.20 -26.45 -6.90
CA PHE A 15 -1.21 -25.59 -7.55
C PHE A 15 -1.30 -24.13 -7.07
N PHE A 16 -2.51 -23.65 -6.76
CA PHE A 16 -2.71 -22.27 -6.30
C PHE A 16 -2.24 -22.03 -4.86
N ASP A 17 -2.25 -23.04 -3.99
CA ASP A 17 -1.71 -22.92 -2.63
C ASP A 17 -0.21 -22.56 -2.58
N LYS A 18 0.52 -22.76 -3.69
CA LYS A 18 1.94 -22.39 -3.81
C LYS A 18 2.18 -21.01 -4.39
N VAL A 19 1.16 -20.33 -4.93
CA VAL A 19 1.28 -18.94 -5.40
C VAL A 19 0.95 -17.99 -4.25
N SER A 20 1.64 -18.18 -3.13
CA SER A 20 1.67 -17.17 -2.08
C SER A 20 2.76 -16.16 -2.44
N CYS A 21 2.36 -14.97 -2.85
CA CYS A 21 3.23 -13.82 -2.92
C CYS A 21 3.75 -13.45 -1.53
N GLN A 22 4.85 -14.07 -1.11
CA GLN A 22 5.58 -13.60 0.05
C GLN A 22 6.62 -12.60 -0.41
N ASN A 23 6.50 -11.35 0.10
CA ASN A 23 7.52 -10.31 0.04
C ASN A 23 8.75 -10.77 0.82
N THR A 24 9.50 -11.70 0.24
CA THR A 24 10.75 -12.19 0.80
C THR A 24 11.85 -11.42 0.12
N SER A 25 12.33 -10.36 0.77
CA SER A 25 13.47 -9.53 0.35
C SER A 25 14.82 -10.27 0.45
N ASN A 26 14.85 -11.60 0.31
CA ASN A 26 16.04 -12.44 0.54
C ASN A 26 16.46 -13.24 -0.70
N THR A 27 16.46 -12.61 -1.87
CA THR A 27 17.35 -13.03 -2.96
C THR A 27 18.42 -11.96 -3.15
N SER A 28 19.42 -12.00 -2.27
CA SER A 28 20.66 -11.26 -2.48
C SER A 28 21.39 -11.88 -3.67
N LEU A 29 21.28 -11.26 -4.85
CA LEU A 29 22.34 -11.34 -5.86
C LEU A 29 23.58 -10.72 -5.23
N GLN A 30 24.47 -11.56 -4.71
CA GLN A 30 25.70 -11.12 -4.08
C GLN A 30 26.59 -10.41 -5.10
N THR A 31 26.65 -9.09 -4.98
CA THR A 31 27.77 -8.29 -5.50
C THR A 31 28.58 -7.84 -4.30
N THR A 32 29.71 -8.50 -4.09
CA THR A 32 30.70 -8.16 -3.07
C THR A 32 31.20 -6.73 -3.28
N ARG A 33 30.88 -5.82 -2.35
CA ARG A 33 31.62 -4.57 -2.16
C ARG A 33 32.01 -4.45 -0.69
N ILE A 34 33.31 -4.31 -0.49
CA ILE A 34 33.99 -4.20 0.80
C ILE A 34 33.57 -2.87 1.45
N ILE A 35 33.02 -2.94 2.67
CA ILE A 35 32.68 -1.78 3.50
C ILE A 35 33.83 -1.57 4.50
N SER A 36 34.47 -0.42 4.43
CA SER A 36 35.31 0.11 5.51
C SER A 36 34.43 0.92 6.47
N SER A 37 34.28 0.43 7.70
CA SER A 37 33.53 1.07 8.78
C SER A 37 34.38 2.09 9.54
N THR A 38 33.84 3.28 9.80
CA THR A 38 34.32 4.16 10.88
C THR A 38 33.14 4.51 11.80
N THR A 39 33.25 4.04 13.04
CA THR A 39 32.30 4.22 14.15
C THR A 39 32.54 5.55 14.85
N THR A 40 31.49 6.33 15.09
CA THR A 40 31.51 7.35 16.16
C THR A 40 30.15 7.39 16.87
N ASN A 41 30.15 6.93 18.13
CA ASN A 41 29.04 7.04 19.08
C ASN A 41 28.95 8.48 19.61
N ILE A 42 27.76 9.08 19.64
CA ILE A 42 27.43 10.12 20.63
C ILE A 42 26.00 9.91 21.14
N VAL A 43 25.92 9.57 22.42
CA VAL A 43 24.73 9.55 23.26
C VAL A 43 24.53 10.96 23.82
N THR A 44 23.32 11.52 23.72
CA THR A 44 22.90 12.64 24.60
C THR A 44 21.42 12.54 24.95
N THR A 45 21.16 12.16 26.20
CA THR A 45 19.89 12.26 26.91
C THR A 45 19.60 13.73 27.28
N LYS A 46 18.35 14.20 27.15
CA LYS A 46 17.89 15.37 27.93
C LYS A 46 16.43 15.29 28.35
N THR A 47 16.30 15.26 29.67
CA THR A 47 15.17 15.31 30.61
C THR A 47 14.10 16.37 30.33
N ILE A 48 12.83 16.02 30.57
CA ILE A 48 11.76 16.98 30.89
C ILE A 48 11.10 16.56 32.21
N SER A 49 11.26 17.42 33.21
CA SER A 49 10.53 17.42 34.48
C SER A 49 9.19 18.14 34.32
N THR A 50 8.18 17.84 35.17
CA THR A 50 7.41 18.82 35.99
C THR A 50 6.11 18.21 36.55
N THR A 51 6.11 17.99 37.87
CA THR A 51 5.13 18.39 38.91
C THR A 51 3.67 17.88 38.94
N THR A 52 3.42 17.10 40.00
CA THR A 52 2.27 16.92 40.91
C THR A 52 1.13 17.97 40.90
N THR A 53 -0.15 17.52 40.97
CA THR A 53 -1.18 17.99 41.95
C THR A 53 -2.29 16.94 42.10
N THR A 54 -2.69 16.70 43.35
CA THR A 54 -3.64 15.72 43.91
C THR A 54 -5.10 16.19 43.86
N GLN A 55 -6.08 15.30 43.62
CA GLN A 55 -7.40 15.23 44.31
C GLN A 55 -8.25 14.00 43.89
N THR A 56 -8.63 13.20 44.89
CA THR A 56 -9.57 12.04 44.97
C THR A 56 -11.04 12.47 44.77
N THR A 57 -12.03 11.69 44.27
CA THR A 57 -12.57 10.34 44.67
C THR A 57 -13.63 9.86 43.59
N PRO A 58 -14.26 8.66 43.63
CA PRO A 58 -14.39 7.77 42.48
C PRO A 58 -15.80 7.65 41.88
N GLN A 59 -15.91 7.68 40.55
CA GLN A 59 -17.08 7.14 39.84
C GLN A 59 -16.65 5.96 38.99
N THR A 60 -17.05 4.77 39.41
CA THR A 60 -16.85 3.52 38.68
C THR A 60 -17.92 3.43 37.57
N SER A 61 -17.65 4.08 36.45
CA SER A 61 -18.22 3.72 35.16
C SER A 61 -17.07 3.27 34.28
N SER A 62 -17.04 1.98 33.95
CA SER A 62 -16.07 1.38 33.04
C SER A 62 -16.29 1.87 31.61
N SER A 63 -15.97 3.14 31.33
CA SER A 63 -15.86 3.64 29.95
C SER A 63 -14.40 3.51 29.55
N LEU A 64 -14.10 2.56 28.66
CA LEU A 64 -12.81 2.57 27.97
C LEU A 64 -12.59 3.98 27.38
N PRO A 65 -11.38 4.56 27.50
CA PRO A 65 -11.10 5.85 26.87
C PRO A 65 -11.39 5.74 25.37
N GLN A 66 -12.23 6.65 24.87
CA GLN A 66 -12.64 6.67 23.48
C GLN A 66 -11.47 7.20 22.63
N LEU A 67 -10.86 6.32 21.84
CA LEU A 67 -9.76 6.65 20.93
C LEU A 67 -10.34 7.45 19.76
N GLN A 68 -9.78 8.63 19.48
CA GLN A 68 -10.13 9.39 18.28
C GLN A 68 -9.05 9.17 17.22
N LEU A 69 -9.46 8.76 16.02
CA LEU A 69 -8.57 8.53 14.88
C LEU A 69 -8.98 9.43 13.71
N LYS A 70 -8.08 10.31 13.30
CA LYS A 70 -8.23 11.18 12.14
C LYS A 70 -7.61 10.51 10.92
N ILE A 71 -8.43 10.24 9.92
CA ILE A 71 -8.04 9.55 8.69
C ILE A 71 -8.08 10.55 7.53
N GLY A 72 -6.93 10.76 6.90
CA GLY A 72 -6.83 11.49 5.65
C GLY A 72 -7.06 10.57 4.46
N LEU A 73 -7.92 10.95 3.53
CA LEU A 73 -8.24 10.18 2.33
C LEU A 73 -7.92 10.98 1.08
N LEU A 74 -7.05 10.42 0.24
CA LEU A 74 -6.75 10.93 -1.09
C LEU A 74 -7.54 10.12 -2.12
N GLY A 75 -8.33 10.81 -2.94
CA GLY A 75 -9.22 10.19 -3.91
C GLY A 75 -9.26 10.89 -5.27
N THR A 76 -10.12 10.37 -6.15
CA THR A 76 -10.39 10.92 -7.47
C THR A 76 -11.90 10.95 -7.74
N ASN A 77 -12.39 11.99 -8.40
CA ASN A 77 -13.78 12.14 -8.83
C ASN A 77 -13.92 12.33 -10.36
N ALA A 78 -12.81 12.38 -11.09
CA ALA A 78 -12.80 12.47 -12.54
C ALA A 78 -13.58 11.30 -13.19
N SER A 79 -14.30 11.59 -14.28
CA SER A 79 -15.24 10.66 -14.90
C SER A 79 -14.57 9.36 -15.37
N GLN A 80 -13.32 9.45 -15.83
CA GLN A 80 -12.55 8.30 -16.29
C GLN A 80 -12.22 7.28 -15.19
N PHE A 81 -12.10 7.73 -13.94
CA PHE A 81 -11.75 6.85 -12.80
C PHE A 81 -12.96 6.41 -11.99
N ARG A 82 -14.11 7.10 -12.17
CA ARG A 82 -15.38 6.79 -11.51
C ARG A 82 -15.81 5.32 -11.59
N PRO A 83 -15.69 4.60 -12.72
CA PRO A 83 -16.12 3.21 -12.79
C PRO A 83 -15.19 2.22 -12.08
N VAL A 84 -13.94 2.58 -11.79
CA VAL A 84 -12.91 1.64 -11.31
C VAL A 84 -12.61 1.83 -9.82
N TYR A 85 -12.31 3.06 -9.40
CA TYR A 85 -11.91 3.38 -8.01
C TYR A 85 -12.25 4.84 -7.65
N GLY A 86 -13.30 5.40 -8.23
CA GLY A 86 -13.69 6.78 -7.96
C GLY A 86 -14.29 6.99 -6.57
N PHE A 87 -14.29 8.25 -6.14
CA PHE A 87 -14.88 8.72 -4.88
C PHE A 87 -16.34 8.27 -4.73
N GLY A 88 -17.13 8.38 -5.80
CA GLY A 88 -18.55 8.01 -5.78
C GLY A 88 -18.83 6.55 -5.42
N GLN A 89 -17.89 5.63 -5.67
CA GLN A 89 -18.01 4.22 -5.26
C GLN A 89 -17.31 3.93 -3.94
N SER A 90 -16.19 4.62 -3.67
CA SER A 90 -15.30 4.29 -2.56
C SER A 90 -15.74 4.92 -1.23
N ALA A 91 -16.26 6.15 -1.27
CA ALA A 91 -16.79 6.82 -0.09
C ALA A 91 -17.97 6.08 0.58
N PRO A 92 -19.00 5.60 -0.17
CA PRO A 92 -20.07 4.82 0.46
C PRO A 92 -19.56 3.46 0.97
N ALA A 93 -18.59 2.83 0.30
CA ALA A 93 -18.01 1.57 0.77
C ALA A 93 -17.38 1.69 2.16
N ILE A 94 -16.68 2.78 2.45
CA ILE A 94 -16.13 3.06 3.79
C ILE A 94 -17.25 3.19 4.83
N SER A 95 -18.33 3.90 4.50
CA SER A 95 -19.45 4.08 5.42
C SER A 95 -20.11 2.75 5.78
N ILE A 96 -20.32 1.87 4.78
CA ILE A 96 -20.86 0.52 4.98
C ILE A 96 -19.89 -0.34 5.82
N ALA A 97 -18.59 -0.26 5.56
CA ALA A 97 -17.58 -1.00 6.31
C ALA A 97 -17.56 -0.60 7.79
N ILE A 98 -17.59 0.71 8.09
CA ILE A 98 -17.65 1.23 9.46
C ILE A 98 -18.96 0.80 10.14
N GLN A 99 -20.09 0.92 9.44
CA GLN A 99 -21.38 0.50 9.99
C GLN A 99 -21.36 -0.99 10.36
N ARG A 100 -20.81 -1.84 9.49
CA ARG A 100 -20.67 -3.27 9.77
C ARG A 100 -19.75 -3.53 10.97
N ALA A 101 -18.59 -2.87 11.02
CA ALA A 101 -17.65 -3.03 12.13
C ALA A 101 -18.25 -2.59 13.48
N ARG A 102 -19.11 -1.57 13.49
CA ARG A 102 -19.91 -1.17 14.67
C ARG A 102 -20.91 -2.24 15.07
N ASN A 103 -21.66 -2.79 14.11
CA ASN A 103 -22.67 -3.81 14.37
C ASN A 103 -22.04 -5.11 14.91
N GLU A 104 -20.81 -5.40 14.52
CA GLU A 104 -20.03 -6.55 14.98
C GLU A 104 -19.21 -6.27 16.26
N HIS A 105 -19.40 -5.10 16.90
CA HIS A 105 -18.70 -4.70 18.13
C HIS A 105 -17.16 -4.68 18.03
N LEU A 106 -16.60 -4.48 16.83
CA LEU A 106 -15.15 -4.54 16.58
C LEU A 106 -14.42 -3.23 16.92
N ILE A 107 -15.15 -2.11 17.02
CA ILE A 107 -14.58 -0.75 17.12
C ILE A 107 -15.26 0.12 18.17
N ASP A 108 -16.01 -0.43 19.11
CA ASP A 108 -16.91 0.30 20.04
C ASP A 108 -16.26 1.47 20.79
N ASN A 109 -14.95 1.40 21.04
CA ASN A 109 -14.15 2.42 21.73
C ASN A 109 -13.33 3.33 20.80
N VAL A 110 -13.56 3.30 19.49
CA VAL A 110 -12.82 4.10 18.49
C VAL A 110 -13.79 5.02 17.76
N ASN A 111 -13.44 6.29 17.57
CA ASN A 111 -14.16 7.26 16.74
C ASN A 111 -13.31 7.67 15.55
N PHE A 112 -13.87 7.56 14.35
CA PHE A 112 -13.19 7.92 13.12
C PHE A 112 -13.68 9.28 12.62
N THR A 113 -12.73 10.15 12.27
CA THR A 113 -12.98 11.40 11.55
C THR A 113 -12.28 11.32 10.20
N PHE A 114 -13.03 11.49 9.11
CA PHE A 114 -12.51 11.36 7.75
C PHE A 114 -12.38 12.71 7.06
N THR A 115 -11.20 13.01 6.52
CA THR A 115 -10.94 14.19 5.69
C THR A 115 -10.61 13.76 4.28
N TRP A 116 -11.46 14.12 3.32
CA TRP A 116 -11.29 13.76 1.92
C TRP A 116 -10.69 14.91 1.11
N LEU A 117 -9.63 14.62 0.34
CA LEU A 117 -9.05 15.53 -0.65
C LEU A 117 -8.97 14.81 -2.01
N ILE A 118 -9.46 15.49 -3.05
CA ILE A 118 -9.58 14.92 -4.40
C ILE A 118 -8.42 15.41 -5.25
N CYS A 119 -7.41 14.56 -5.46
CA CYS A 119 -6.21 14.91 -6.23
C CYS A 119 -6.35 14.56 -7.73
N ASP A 120 -7.37 13.80 -8.13
CA ASP A 120 -7.65 13.42 -9.53
C ASP A 120 -6.45 12.89 -10.32
N CYS A 121 -5.59 12.13 -9.61
CA CYS A 121 -4.38 11.53 -10.16
C CYS A 121 -3.35 12.55 -10.68
N ASP A 122 -3.44 13.81 -10.25
CA ASP A 122 -2.41 14.82 -10.43
C ASP A 122 -1.37 14.70 -9.30
N GLN A 123 -0.09 14.57 -9.67
CA GLN A 123 0.99 14.36 -8.71
C GLN A 123 1.23 15.59 -7.83
N VAL A 124 1.13 16.80 -8.39
CA VAL A 124 1.35 18.04 -7.64
C VAL A 124 0.27 18.21 -6.58
N LEU A 125 -0.99 17.98 -6.96
CA LEU A 125 -2.11 18.00 -6.02
C LEU A 125 -1.99 16.90 -4.97
N ALA A 126 -1.61 15.68 -5.35
CA ALA A 126 -1.48 14.57 -4.41
C ALA A 126 -0.40 14.83 -3.35
N VAL A 127 0.77 15.33 -3.74
CA VAL A 127 1.84 15.70 -2.79
C VAL A 127 1.40 16.88 -1.91
N GLY A 128 0.82 17.91 -2.51
CA GLY A 128 0.34 19.08 -1.77
C GLY A 128 -0.75 18.72 -0.76
N TYR A 129 -1.70 17.86 -1.15
CA TYR A 129 -2.76 17.38 -0.27
C TYR A 129 -2.26 16.41 0.79
N SER A 130 -1.27 15.57 0.49
CA SER A 130 -0.59 14.78 1.52
C SER A 130 0.02 15.68 2.59
N ASN A 131 0.76 16.72 2.20
CA ASN A 131 1.31 17.70 3.13
C ASN A 131 0.22 18.45 3.91
N LYS A 132 -0.88 18.82 3.26
CA LYS A 132 -2.03 19.44 3.93
C LYS A 132 -2.65 18.54 4.99
N LEU A 133 -2.81 17.24 4.70
CA LEU A 133 -3.31 16.27 5.67
C LEU A 133 -2.37 16.14 6.87
N LEU A 134 -1.07 16.10 6.62
CA LEU A 134 -0.04 15.99 7.65
C LEU A 134 0.05 17.25 8.52
N LEU A 135 0.20 18.41 7.90
CA LEU A 135 0.59 19.66 8.58
C LEU A 135 -0.60 20.48 9.06
N ASP A 136 -1.68 20.52 8.28
CA ASP A 136 -2.82 21.39 8.58
C ASP A 136 -3.93 20.62 9.29
N GLN A 137 -4.13 19.35 8.93
CA GLN A 137 -5.22 18.52 9.44
C GLN A 137 -4.77 17.59 10.57
N ASP A 138 -3.46 17.39 10.75
CA ASP A 138 -2.87 16.57 11.80
C ASP A 138 -3.56 15.19 11.85
N VAL A 139 -3.59 14.52 10.69
CA VAL A 139 -4.16 13.17 10.57
C VAL A 139 -3.24 12.14 11.21
N ASP A 140 -3.79 11.02 11.67
CA ASP A 140 -3.03 9.91 12.24
C ASP A 140 -2.57 8.91 11.16
N VAL A 141 -3.28 8.87 10.03
CA VAL A 141 -3.04 7.94 8.93
C VAL A 141 -3.56 8.53 7.61
N ILE A 142 -2.88 8.23 6.51
CA ILE A 142 -3.34 8.55 5.16
C ILE A 142 -3.76 7.27 4.43
N ILE A 143 -4.88 7.32 3.72
CA ILE A 143 -5.33 6.28 2.79
C ILE A 143 -5.38 6.88 1.38
N GLY A 144 -4.59 6.35 0.46
CA GLY A 144 -4.45 6.82 -0.92
C GLY A 144 -3.09 7.43 -1.22
N PRO A 145 -2.91 8.04 -2.40
CA PRO A 145 -3.89 8.20 -3.49
C PRO A 145 -4.14 6.91 -4.29
N PRO A 146 -5.21 6.84 -5.10
CA PRO A 146 -5.57 5.62 -5.82
C PRO A 146 -4.80 5.36 -7.13
N CYS A 147 -4.04 6.35 -7.60
CA CYS A 147 -3.26 6.25 -8.84
C CYS A 147 -1.78 6.04 -8.55
N VAL A 148 -1.14 5.13 -9.28
CA VAL A 148 0.27 4.75 -9.07
C VAL A 148 1.24 5.93 -9.16
N THR A 149 1.10 6.80 -10.16
CA THR A 149 2.00 7.94 -10.35
C THR A 149 1.89 8.95 -9.21
N SER A 150 0.67 9.30 -8.80
CA SER A 150 0.43 10.16 -7.65
C SER A 150 0.90 9.52 -6.34
N ALA A 151 0.76 8.20 -6.20
CA ALA A 151 1.14 7.50 -4.98
C ALA A 151 2.66 7.46 -4.79
N LEU A 152 3.44 7.33 -5.86
CA LEU A 152 4.90 7.38 -5.81
C LEU A 152 5.40 8.68 -5.18
N ASP A 153 4.77 9.81 -5.51
CA ASP A 153 5.19 11.11 -5.03
C ASP A 153 4.55 11.44 -3.67
N ALA A 154 3.25 11.16 -3.49
CA ALA A 154 2.51 11.49 -2.27
C ALA A 154 2.87 10.61 -1.06
N ALA A 155 3.51 9.46 -1.27
CA ALA A 155 4.00 8.62 -0.19
C ALA A 155 5.31 9.10 0.46
N LEU A 156 6.04 10.02 -0.19
CA LEU A 156 7.31 10.53 0.34
C LEU A 156 7.13 11.39 1.60
N PRO A 157 6.21 12.37 1.66
CA PRO A 157 6.03 13.17 2.86
C PRO A 157 5.63 12.37 4.11
N PRO A 158 4.65 11.44 4.07
CA PRO A 158 4.34 10.57 5.21
C PRO A 158 5.54 9.73 5.66
N GLY A 159 6.37 9.25 4.72
CA GLY A 159 7.62 8.56 5.02
C GLY A 159 8.60 9.42 5.82
N PHE A 160 8.68 10.72 5.52
CA PHE A 160 9.51 11.67 6.27
C PHE A 160 9.00 11.92 7.69
N TYR A 161 7.68 12.06 7.87
CA TYR A 161 7.07 12.30 9.18
C TYR A 161 6.82 11.02 10.00
N GLY A 162 7.12 9.83 9.46
CA GLY A 162 6.88 8.56 10.12
C GLY A 162 5.39 8.18 10.22
N LEU A 163 4.54 8.75 9.37
CA LEU A 163 3.10 8.51 9.38
C LEU A 163 2.73 7.38 8.40
N PRO A 164 1.95 6.38 8.83
CA PRO A 164 1.52 5.29 7.96
C PRO A 164 0.64 5.77 6.82
N ILE A 165 0.92 5.27 5.61
CA ILE A 165 0.11 5.51 4.42
C ILE A 165 -0.30 4.19 3.78
N PHE A 166 -1.60 3.99 3.64
CA PHE A 166 -2.19 2.80 3.01
C PHE A 166 -2.60 3.12 1.59
N LEU A 167 -1.91 2.53 0.62
CA LEU A 167 -2.25 2.69 -0.78
C LEU A 167 -3.47 1.85 -1.12
N TRP A 168 -4.32 2.36 -2.01
CA TRP A 168 -5.49 1.65 -2.55
C TRP A 168 -5.59 1.92 -4.07
N GLY A 169 -6.59 1.36 -4.74
CA GLY A 169 -6.81 1.59 -6.17
C GLY A 169 -5.75 0.92 -7.06
N ALA A 170 -5.37 1.55 -8.17
CA ALA A 170 -4.43 1.03 -9.16
C ALA A 170 -2.95 1.25 -8.80
N THR A 171 -2.57 1.06 -7.54
CA THR A 171 -1.21 1.28 -7.02
C THR A 171 -0.36 0.01 -7.11
N ILE A 172 -0.20 -0.56 -8.31
CA ILE A 172 0.43 -1.88 -8.51
C ILE A 172 1.97 -1.86 -8.64
N ALA A 173 2.62 -0.70 -8.51
CA ALA A 173 4.07 -0.60 -8.71
C ALA A 173 4.86 -1.44 -7.69
N THR A 174 5.87 -2.15 -8.19
CA THR A 174 6.82 -2.91 -7.35
C THR A 174 7.74 -2.00 -6.53
N LEU A 175 7.86 -0.71 -6.91
CA LEU A 175 8.67 0.27 -6.18
C LEU A 175 8.20 0.44 -4.73
N PHE A 176 6.91 0.24 -4.44
CA PHE A 176 6.38 0.33 -3.07
C PHE A 176 6.91 -0.76 -2.13
N ASN A 177 7.62 -1.77 -2.64
CA ASN A 177 8.29 -2.77 -1.81
C ASN A 177 9.68 -2.33 -1.31
N ASP A 178 10.21 -1.19 -1.77
CA ASP A 178 11.49 -0.68 -1.28
C ASP A 178 11.30 0.09 0.03
N ASN A 179 11.50 -0.62 1.14
CA ASN A 179 11.37 -0.06 2.49
C ASN A 179 12.40 1.05 2.80
N ASN A 180 13.46 1.21 1.99
CA ASN A 180 14.41 2.32 2.18
C ASN A 180 13.83 3.64 1.67
N ILE A 181 13.03 3.58 0.60
CA ILE A 181 12.39 4.75 -0.02
C ILE A 181 11.01 5.00 0.59
N TYR A 182 10.27 3.93 0.85
CA TYR A 182 8.88 3.96 1.28
C TYR A 182 8.66 3.25 2.63
N PRO A 183 9.27 3.75 3.73
CA PRO A 183 9.31 3.04 5.01
C PRO A 183 7.95 2.91 5.71
N THR A 184 7.01 3.80 5.43
CA THR A 184 5.68 3.84 6.08
C THR A 184 4.54 3.45 5.14
N VAL A 185 4.88 3.00 3.92
CA VAL A 185 3.89 2.61 2.92
C VAL A 185 3.44 1.18 3.17
N THR A 186 2.14 0.98 3.20
CA THR A 186 1.55 -0.35 3.09
C THR A 186 0.66 -0.39 1.86
N ASN A 187 1.01 -1.25 0.91
CA ASN A 187 0.20 -1.46 -0.27
C ASN A 187 -0.76 -2.63 -0.04
N ILE A 188 -2.07 -2.35 -0.05
CA ILE A 188 -3.10 -3.39 0.11
C ILE A 188 -3.39 -4.14 -1.19
N ASN A 189 -2.84 -3.65 -2.32
CA ASN A 189 -3.03 -4.24 -3.64
C ASN A 189 -1.91 -5.24 -3.96
N SER A 190 -2.20 -6.15 -4.89
CA SER A 190 -1.17 -6.97 -5.53
C SER A 190 -0.28 -6.09 -6.42
N ASN A 191 1.04 -6.31 -6.37
CA ASN A 191 1.99 -5.58 -7.20
C ASN A 191 2.30 -6.33 -8.52
N THR A 192 3.00 -5.68 -9.44
CA THR A 192 3.38 -6.29 -10.73
C THR A 192 4.31 -7.49 -10.58
N LEU A 193 5.07 -7.59 -9.48
CA LEU A 193 5.92 -8.76 -9.21
C LEU A 193 5.05 -10.00 -8.96
N CYS A 194 3.98 -9.85 -8.19
CA CYS A 194 3.00 -10.92 -7.98
C CYS A 194 2.33 -11.37 -9.27
N LEU A 195 1.96 -10.41 -10.12
CA LEU A 195 1.39 -10.72 -11.42
C LEU A 195 2.38 -11.49 -12.30
N ALA A 196 3.65 -11.08 -12.31
CA ALA A 196 4.70 -11.77 -13.06
C ALA A 196 4.90 -13.22 -12.59
N GLN A 197 4.92 -13.45 -11.27
CA GLN A 197 5.01 -14.80 -10.70
C GLN A 197 3.79 -15.67 -11.05
N ALA A 198 2.59 -15.09 -11.05
CA ALA A 198 1.39 -15.80 -11.46
C ALA A 198 1.43 -16.19 -12.95
N VAL A 199 1.89 -15.27 -13.82
CA VAL A 199 2.08 -15.56 -15.25
C VAL A 199 3.14 -16.65 -15.43
N GLU A 200 4.29 -16.55 -14.77
CA GLU A 200 5.34 -17.56 -14.79
C GLU A 200 4.82 -18.95 -14.40
N ALA A 201 4.03 -19.04 -13.34
CA ALA A 201 3.45 -20.31 -12.88
C ALA A 201 2.54 -20.94 -13.95
N VAL A 202 1.75 -20.12 -14.67
CA VAL A 202 0.93 -20.58 -15.79
C VAL A 202 1.79 -21.06 -16.96
N LEU A 203 2.83 -20.31 -17.33
CA LEU A 203 3.74 -20.68 -18.41
C LEU A 203 4.42 -22.04 -18.13
N LEU A 204 4.90 -22.23 -16.90
CA LEU A 204 5.52 -23.48 -16.46
C LEU A 204 4.54 -24.65 -16.49
N GLN A 205 3.29 -24.43 -16.05
CA GLN A 205 2.24 -25.45 -16.05
C GLN A 205 1.92 -25.97 -17.47
N PHE A 206 1.96 -25.08 -18.48
CA PHE A 206 1.69 -25.44 -19.87
C PHE A 206 2.97 -25.71 -20.69
N GLN A 207 4.15 -25.70 -20.05
CA GLN A 207 5.44 -25.89 -20.72
C GLN A 207 5.68 -24.87 -21.85
N TRP A 208 5.21 -23.64 -21.67
CA TRP A 208 5.44 -22.54 -22.61
C TRP A 208 6.73 -21.81 -22.24
N PHE A 209 7.81 -22.06 -22.99
CA PHE A 209 9.12 -21.47 -22.75
C PHE A 209 9.43 -20.27 -23.65
N GLU A 210 8.65 -20.08 -24.71
CA GLU A 210 8.80 -18.96 -25.65
C GLU A 210 7.63 -18.01 -25.49
N VAL A 211 7.93 -16.78 -25.07
CA VAL A 211 6.93 -15.72 -24.85
C VAL A 211 7.36 -14.42 -25.49
N SER A 212 6.40 -13.65 -25.99
CA SER A 212 6.61 -12.29 -26.50
C SER A 212 5.74 -11.33 -25.68
N LEU A 213 6.36 -10.29 -25.14
CA LEU A 213 5.68 -9.27 -24.36
C LEU A 213 5.44 -8.03 -25.23
N VAL A 214 4.16 -7.68 -25.40
CA VAL A 214 3.76 -6.40 -25.98
C VAL A 214 3.22 -5.54 -24.85
N TYR A 215 3.85 -4.39 -24.61
CA TYR A 215 3.41 -3.44 -23.59
C TYR A 215 3.31 -2.04 -24.19
N ILE A 216 2.38 -1.26 -23.63
CA ILE A 216 2.26 0.16 -23.94
C ILE A 216 2.98 0.89 -22.80
N PRO A 217 3.99 1.73 -23.08
CA PRO A 217 4.55 2.57 -22.05
C PRO A 217 3.48 3.56 -21.60
N ASP A 218 3.16 3.56 -20.31
CA ASP A 218 2.33 4.59 -19.68
C ASP A 218 3.12 5.88 -19.60
N ASP A 219 3.26 6.53 -20.74
CA ASP A 219 3.95 7.79 -20.83
C ASP A 219 3.15 8.77 -21.67
N ILE A 220 2.31 9.55 -20.98
CA ILE A 220 1.63 10.69 -21.58
C ILE A 220 2.65 11.86 -21.79
N ARG A 221 3.95 11.72 -21.43
CA ARG A 221 4.98 12.77 -21.59
C ARG A 221 6.31 12.38 -22.24
N ARG A 222 6.53 11.15 -22.68
CA ARG A 222 7.77 10.75 -23.37
C ARG A 222 7.44 9.68 -24.40
N GLN A 223 7.68 10.05 -25.65
CA GLN A 223 7.29 9.28 -26.81
C GLN A 223 7.96 7.90 -26.83
N VAL A 224 7.11 6.90 -27.05
CA VAL A 224 7.33 5.59 -27.66
C VAL A 224 8.78 5.31 -28.11
N MET A 225 9.44 4.41 -27.38
CA MET A 225 10.36 3.44 -27.97
C MET A 225 9.92 2.05 -27.49
N ILE A 226 9.22 1.32 -28.36
CA ILE A 226 8.97 -0.11 -28.18
C ILE A 226 10.33 -0.80 -28.30
N ASN A 227 10.93 -1.17 -27.16
CA ASN A 227 12.11 -2.01 -27.14
C ASN A 227 11.66 -3.46 -26.97
N TYR A 228 11.76 -4.24 -28.05
CA TYR A 228 11.64 -5.69 -27.99
C TYR A 228 12.88 -6.24 -27.28
N LYS A 229 12.76 -6.65 -26.02
CA LYS A 229 13.80 -7.44 -25.37
C LYS A 229 13.37 -8.91 -25.41
N LEU A 230 13.93 -9.65 -26.37
CA LEU A 230 13.90 -11.11 -26.35
C LEU A 230 14.70 -11.56 -25.14
N VAL A 231 14.03 -12.17 -24.16
CA VAL A 231 14.71 -12.86 -23.05
C VAL A 231 15.16 -14.20 -23.59
N ASN A 232 16.33 -14.22 -24.24
CA ASN A 232 17.03 -15.46 -24.52
C ASN A 232 17.83 -15.85 -23.27
N GLY A 233 17.18 -16.59 -22.37
CA GLY A 233 17.85 -17.34 -21.30
C GLY A 233 18.30 -18.68 -21.87
N LEU A 234 19.60 -18.82 -22.11
CA LEU A 234 20.25 -20.09 -22.44
C LEU A 234 20.10 -21.08 -21.27
N LEU A 235 19.89 -22.34 -21.66
CA LEU A 235 19.95 -23.59 -20.88
C LEU A 235 21.10 -23.65 -19.88
#